data_AF-A0A0Q7M610-F1
#
_entry.id   AF-A0A0Q7M610-F1
#
_cell.length_a   1.000
_cell.length_b   1.000
_cell.length_c   1.000
_cell.angle_alpha   90.00
_cell.angle_beta   90.00
_cell.angle_gamma   90.00
#
_symmetry.space_group_name_H-M   'P 1'
#
loop_
_entity.id
_entity.type
_entity.pdbx_description
1 polymer ?
#
loop_
_entity_poly.entity_id
_entity_poly.type
_entity_poly.pdbx_seq_one_letter_code
_entity_poly.pdbx_strand_id
1 'polypeptide(L)'
;MVSSASASPGYPNQVTYSGQGLNADGTLQDNRCDDGTAPYLLFVLTANKATAADITLPSGTFAMVQSGNGAFKFMADYQNPVTLIGIAVASYDGVKTNAQFVISHGCEGDSYPPSTPPSS
;
A
#
# COMPACT_ATOMS: atom_id res chain seq x y z
N MET A 1 -25.08 17.07 5.39
CA MET A 1 -24.21 17.29 4.23
C MET A 1 -23.54 15.97 3.89
N VAL A 2 -23.96 15.34 2.79
CA VAL A 2 -23.35 14.10 2.31
C VAL A 2 -22.07 14.48 1.57
N SER A 3 -20.91 14.15 2.14
CA SER A 3 -19.63 14.30 1.44
C SER A 3 -19.54 13.18 0.42
N SER A 4 -20.02 13.45 -0.79
CA SER A 4 -19.79 12.57 -1.94
C SER A 4 -18.31 12.65 -2.27
N ALA A 5 -17.57 11.58 -1.97
CA ALA A 5 -16.22 11.40 -2.49
C ALA A 5 -16.31 11.37 -4.02
N SER A 6 -15.77 12.40 -4.66
CA SER A 6 -15.54 12.40 -6.10
C SER A 6 -14.55 11.29 -6.40
N ALA A 7 -15.05 10.15 -6.92
CA ALA A 7 -14.20 9.21 -7.62
C ALA A 7 -13.61 9.95 -8.81
N SER A 8 -12.34 10.35 -8.72
CA SER A 8 -11.59 10.81 -9.89
C SER A 8 -11.73 9.75 -10.98
N PRO A 9 -11.95 10.12 -12.24
CA PRO A 9 -11.80 9.16 -13.33
C PRO A 9 -10.37 8.62 -13.23
N GLY A 10 -10.25 7.37 -12.79
CA GLY A 10 -8.96 6.76 -12.48
C GLY A 10 -8.02 6.91 -13.66
N TYR A 11 -6.74 7.13 -13.37
CA TYR A 11 -5.73 7.23 -14.41
C TYR A 11 -5.78 5.99 -15.34
N PRO A 12 -5.40 6.13 -16.63
CA PRO A 12 -5.68 5.11 -17.65
C PRO A 12 -4.97 3.77 -17.42
N ASN A 13 -3.90 3.76 -16.63
CA ASN A 13 -3.15 2.55 -16.32
C ASN A 13 -3.36 2.15 -14.87
N GLN A 14 -3.39 0.83 -14.65
CA GLN A 14 -3.55 0.24 -13.32
C GLN A 14 -2.58 -0.92 -13.16
N VAL A 15 -2.11 -1.11 -11.94
CA VAL A 15 -1.36 -2.29 -11.50
C VAL A 15 -1.95 -2.78 -10.18
N THR A 16 -2.31 -4.06 -10.15
CA THR A 16 -2.89 -4.70 -8.97
C THR A 16 -1.79 -5.31 -8.13
N TYR A 17 -1.85 -5.09 -6.82
CA TYR A 17 -0.92 -5.68 -5.88
C TYR A 17 -1.04 -7.20 -5.89
N SER A 18 0.09 -7.90 -6.04
CA SER A 18 0.11 -9.36 -6.16
C SER A 18 0.99 -10.05 -5.12
N GLY A 19 1.32 -9.35 -4.02
CA GLY A 19 2.11 -9.89 -2.90
C GLY A 19 3.60 -9.54 -2.92
N GLN A 20 4.04 -8.63 -3.79
CA GLN A 20 5.43 -8.16 -3.80
C GLN A 20 5.80 -7.50 -2.47
N GLY A 21 6.96 -7.85 -1.90
CA GLY A 21 7.37 -7.40 -0.58
C GLY A 21 6.97 -8.33 0.57
N LEU A 22 6.39 -9.50 0.27
CA LEU A 22 6.07 -10.53 1.26
C LEU A 22 6.97 -11.76 1.14
N ASN A 23 7.22 -12.41 2.28
CA ASN A 23 7.81 -13.74 2.37
C ASN A 23 6.80 -14.79 1.90
N ALA A 24 7.28 -16.03 1.70
CA ALA A 24 6.42 -17.14 1.26
C ALA A 24 5.31 -17.50 2.27
N ASP A 25 5.47 -17.14 3.54
CA ASP A 25 4.49 -17.32 4.60
C ASP A 25 3.49 -16.15 4.72
N GLY A 26 3.62 -15.12 3.87
CA GLY A 26 2.76 -13.94 3.85
C GLY A 26 3.18 -12.81 4.79
N THR A 27 4.27 -12.96 5.55
CA THR A 27 4.83 -11.88 6.38
C THR A 27 5.60 -10.85 5.55
N LEU A 28 5.85 -9.66 6.09
CA LEU A 28 6.65 -8.63 5.41
C LEU A 28 8.12 -9.08 5.23
N GLN A 29 8.68 -8.86 4.04
CA GLN A 29 10.12 -9.08 3.79
C GLN A 29 11.00 -8.08 4.58
N ASP A 30 10.50 -6.87 4.79
CA ASP A 30 11.18 -5.80 5.53
C ASP A 30 10.22 -5.26 6.59
N ASN A 31 10.35 -5.78 7.81
CA ASN A 31 9.58 -5.37 8.97
C ASN A 31 10.41 -4.38 9.80
N ARG A 32 9.91 -3.15 9.94
CA ARG A 32 10.60 -2.03 10.60
C ARG A 32 9.79 -1.52 11.78
N CYS A 33 9.77 -2.32 12.82
CA CYS A 33 9.17 -1.98 14.10
C CYS A 33 10.24 -1.56 15.09
N ASP A 34 10.42 -0.25 15.26
CA ASP A 34 11.11 0.29 16.43
C ASP A 34 10.10 0.40 17.60
N ASP A 35 10.58 0.42 18.84
CA ASP A 35 9.73 0.51 20.03
C ASP A 35 8.76 1.70 19.94
N GLY A 36 7.46 1.41 20.07
CA GLY A 36 6.41 2.43 20.01
C GLY A 36 6.06 2.92 18.61
N THR A 37 6.58 2.28 17.56
CA THR A 37 6.19 2.58 16.17
C THR A 37 4.72 2.24 15.95
N ALA A 38 3.93 3.23 15.52
CA ALA A 38 2.55 3.01 15.14
C ALA A 38 2.48 2.04 13.94
N PRO A 39 1.50 1.12 13.90
CA PRO A 39 1.35 0.19 12.79
C PRO A 39 1.18 0.89 11.43
N TYR A 40 1.97 0.50 10.41
CA TYR A 40 1.86 1.08 9.07
C TYR A 40 2.30 0.11 7.96
N LEU A 41 1.86 0.41 6.73
CA LEU A 41 2.41 -0.16 5.50
C LEU A 41 2.87 0.96 4.57
N LEU A 42 4.09 0.85 4.04
CA LEU A 42 4.56 1.73 2.97
C LEU A 42 4.44 1.05 1.61
N PHE A 43 3.52 1.56 0.80
CA PHE A 43 3.37 1.18 -0.60
C PHE A 43 4.27 2.02 -1.49
N VAL A 44 4.86 1.38 -2.49
CA VAL A 44 5.66 2.05 -3.53
C VAL A 44 5.16 1.63 -4.90
N LEU A 45 4.83 2.63 -5.72
CA LEU A 45 4.62 2.49 -7.15
C LEU A 45 5.83 3.02 -7.90
N THR A 46 6.35 2.25 -8.85
CA THR A 46 7.29 2.74 -9.87
C THR A 46 6.65 2.56 -11.24
N ALA A 47 6.41 3.65 -11.95
CA ALA A 47 5.79 3.68 -13.28
C ALA A 47 6.47 4.74 -14.16
N ASN A 48 7.02 4.31 -15.30
CA ASN A 48 7.82 5.18 -16.15
C ASN A 48 7.00 6.37 -16.68
N LYS A 49 7.57 7.59 -16.62
CA LYS A 49 6.94 8.86 -17.03
C LYS A 49 5.64 9.23 -16.30
N ALA A 50 5.26 8.50 -15.26
CA ALA A 50 4.10 8.88 -14.46
C ALA A 50 4.39 10.18 -13.69
N THR A 51 3.44 11.11 -13.75
CA THR A 51 3.45 12.38 -13.03
C THR A 51 2.41 12.41 -11.91
N ALA A 52 1.42 11.52 -11.96
CA ALA A 52 0.43 11.37 -10.91
C ALA A 52 0.03 9.91 -10.72
N ALA A 53 -0.31 9.55 -9.48
CA ALA A 53 -0.78 8.22 -9.14
C ALA A 53 -1.71 8.26 -7.92
N ASP A 54 -2.70 7.38 -7.92
CA ASP A 54 -3.61 7.12 -6.80
C ASP A 54 -3.50 5.64 -6.41
N ILE A 55 -3.72 5.36 -5.14
CA ILE A 55 -3.86 4.01 -4.60
C ILE A 55 -5.31 3.81 -4.13
N THR A 56 -5.91 2.71 -4.55
CA THR A 56 -7.21 2.24 -4.04
C THR A 56 -6.96 1.08 -3.08
N LEU A 57 -7.44 1.26 -1.86
CA LEU A 57 -7.44 0.30 -0.76
C LEU A 57 -8.91 0.03 -0.35
N PRO A 58 -9.19 -0.99 0.50
CA PRO A 58 -10.54 -1.21 1.03
C PRO A 58 -11.16 0.02 1.73
N SER A 59 -10.32 0.88 2.30
CA SER A 59 -10.73 2.11 2.99
C SER A 59 -11.05 3.28 2.07
N GLY A 60 -10.67 3.22 0.79
CA GLY A 60 -10.91 4.27 -0.19
C GLY A 60 -9.77 4.45 -1.19
N THR A 61 -9.87 5.52 -1.97
CA THR A 61 -8.85 5.93 -2.94
C THR A 61 -8.13 7.18 -2.44
N PHE A 62 -6.80 7.16 -2.50
CA PHE A 62 -5.94 8.20 -1.97
C PHE A 62 -4.85 8.56 -2.98
N ALA A 63 -4.49 9.84 -3.05
CA ALA A 63 -3.37 10.27 -3.87
C ALA A 63 -2.04 9.76 -3.29
N MET A 64 -1.17 9.22 -4.13
CA MET A 64 0.19 8.86 -3.75
C MET A 64 1.12 10.06 -3.86
N VAL A 65 2.09 10.17 -2.95
CA VAL A 65 3.08 11.25 -2.95
C VAL A 65 4.24 10.90 -3.87
N GLN A 66 4.53 11.75 -4.85
CA GLN A 66 5.68 11.56 -5.72
C GLN A 66 6.99 11.72 -4.94
N SER A 67 7.87 10.72 -5.02
CA SER A 67 9.18 10.68 -4.35
C SER A 67 10.35 10.66 -5.34
N GLY A 68 10.09 10.55 -6.63
CA GLY A 68 11.10 10.54 -7.70
C GLY A 68 10.46 10.49 -9.08
N ASN A 69 11.28 10.43 -10.13
CA ASN A 69 10.78 10.37 -11.50
C ASN A 69 10.04 9.05 -11.75
N GLY A 70 8.70 9.10 -11.81
CA GLY A 70 7.85 7.92 -11.92
C GLY A 70 7.76 7.07 -10.65
N ALA A 71 8.23 7.56 -9.49
CA ALA A 71 8.17 6.83 -8.22
C ALA A 71 7.25 7.54 -7.23
N PHE A 72 6.30 6.79 -6.66
CA PHE A 72 5.27 7.30 -5.76
C PHE A 72 5.19 6.44 -4.51
N LYS A 73 4.86 7.08 -3.38
CA LYS A 73 4.76 6.45 -2.07
C LYS A 73 3.42 6.75 -1.44
N PHE A 74 2.88 5.79 -0.72
CA PHE A 74 1.74 6.00 0.15
C PHE A 74 1.93 5.22 1.44
N MET A 75 1.77 5.91 2.57
CA MET A 75 1.79 5.28 3.89
C MET A 75 0.35 5.09 4.33
N ALA A 76 -0.03 3.84 4.58
CA ALA A 76 -1.34 3.46 5.07
C ALA A 76 -1.25 2.99 6.53
N ASP A 77 -2.38 3.02 7.24
CA ASP A 77 -2.53 2.24 8.46
C ASP A 77 -2.26 0.76 8.16
N TYR A 78 -1.74 0.03 9.15
CA TYR A 78 -1.46 -1.38 8.95
C TYR A 78 -2.73 -2.19 8.66
N GLN A 79 -2.65 -3.01 7.62
CA GLN A 79 -3.64 -4.02 7.25
C GLN A 79 -2.88 -5.30 6.98
N ASN A 80 -3.49 -6.47 7.22
CA ASN A 80 -2.85 -7.73 6.86
C ASN A 80 -2.48 -7.72 5.35
N PRO A 81 -1.19 -7.79 4.97
CA PRO A 81 -0.77 -7.64 3.58
C PRO A 81 -1.33 -8.70 2.64
N VAL A 82 -1.59 -9.90 3.15
CA VAL A 82 -2.13 -11.02 2.38
C VAL A 82 -3.57 -10.72 1.92
N THR A 83 -4.36 -9.98 2.71
CA THR A 83 -5.73 -9.64 2.33
C THR A 83 -5.78 -8.56 1.25
N LEU A 84 -4.67 -7.88 0.98
CA LEU A 84 -4.58 -6.84 -0.05
C LEU A 84 -4.21 -7.39 -1.43
N ILE A 85 -3.78 -8.65 -1.52
CA ILE A 85 -3.46 -9.31 -2.79
C ILE A 85 -4.73 -9.37 -3.66
N GLY A 86 -4.66 -8.81 -4.87
CA GLY A 86 -5.81 -8.71 -5.77
C GLY A 86 -6.81 -7.60 -5.43
N ILE A 87 -6.63 -6.90 -4.30
CA ILE A 87 -7.56 -5.85 -3.83
C ILE A 87 -6.92 -4.46 -3.94
N ALA A 88 -5.68 -4.30 -3.47
CA ALA A 88 -4.98 -3.03 -3.58
C ALA A 88 -4.60 -2.76 -5.04
N VAL A 89 -4.93 -1.56 -5.53
CA VAL A 89 -4.66 -1.16 -6.92
C VAL A 89 -3.98 0.20 -6.92
N ALA A 90 -2.90 0.34 -7.67
CA ALA A 90 -2.36 1.65 -8.00
C ALA A 90 -2.76 2.03 -9.42
N SER A 91 -3.30 3.23 -9.59
CA SER A 91 -3.62 3.83 -10.89
C SER A 91 -2.67 5.00 -11.18
N TYR A 92 -2.24 5.16 -12.42
CA TYR A 92 -1.24 6.19 -12.80
C TYR A 92 -1.30 6.62 -14.28
N ASP A 93 -0.80 7.82 -14.56
CA ASP A 93 -0.87 8.49 -15.89
C ASP A 93 0.34 8.22 -16.81
N GLY A 94 1.30 7.42 -16.36
CA GLY A 94 2.53 7.09 -17.10
C GLY A 94 2.41 5.98 -18.14
N VAL A 95 3.54 5.34 -18.45
CA VAL A 95 3.63 4.21 -19.38
C VAL A 95 3.26 2.91 -18.66
N LYS A 96 2.35 2.12 -19.24
CA LYS A 96 1.87 0.86 -18.64
C LYS A 96 2.98 -0.16 -18.38
N THR A 97 3.92 -0.27 -19.31
CA THR A 97 4.91 -1.35 -19.34
C THR A 97 5.89 -1.25 -18.16
N ASN A 98 6.13 -2.37 -17.48
CA ASN A 98 7.05 -2.51 -16.35
C ASN A 98 6.71 -1.66 -15.11
N ALA A 99 5.45 -1.30 -14.92
CA ALA A 99 5.04 -0.72 -13.64
C ALA A 99 5.15 -1.77 -12.52
N GLN A 100 5.67 -1.34 -11.37
CA GLN A 100 5.82 -2.16 -10.18
C GLN A 100 5.05 -1.53 -9.04
N PHE A 101 4.23 -2.33 -8.37
CA PHE A 101 3.49 -1.90 -7.19
C PHE A 101 3.73 -2.90 -6.08
N VAL A 102 4.37 -2.43 -5.03
CA VAL A 102 4.94 -3.28 -3.98
C VAL A 102 4.64 -2.69 -2.61
N ILE A 103 4.60 -3.55 -1.60
CA ILE A 103 4.82 -3.11 -0.22
C ILE A 103 6.33 -3.09 -0.03
N SER A 104 6.90 -1.91 0.26
CA SER A 104 8.34 -1.79 0.44
C SER A 104 8.77 -2.29 1.80
N HIS A 105 8.04 -1.90 2.84
CA HIS A 105 8.24 -2.28 4.23
C HIS A 105 7.02 -1.83 5.04
N GLY A 106 6.97 -2.20 6.30
CA GLY A 106 5.94 -1.76 7.23
C GLY A 106 6.28 -2.15 8.65
N CYS A 107 5.32 -1.94 9.53
CA CYS A 107 5.36 -2.44 10.90
C CYS A 107 3.95 -2.83 11.30
N GLU A 108 3.75 -4.08 11.75
CA GLU A 108 2.47 -4.47 12.35
C GLU A 108 2.22 -3.78 13.70
N GLY A 109 3.31 -3.33 14.35
CA GLY A 109 3.30 -2.72 15.67
C GLY A 109 2.89 -3.71 16.75
N ASP A 110 3.15 -3.35 18.01
CA ASP A 110 2.83 -4.24 19.15
C ASP A 110 1.32 -4.43 19.37
N SER A 111 0.47 -3.70 18.63
CA SER A 111 -0.96 -3.55 18.93
C SER A 111 -1.91 -4.22 17.92
N TYR A 112 -1.42 -4.91 16.89
CA TYR A 112 -2.24 -5.47 15.81
C TYR A 112 -1.93 -6.94 15.50
N PRO A 113 -2.88 -7.89 15.66
CA PRO A 113 -3.70 -8.22 16.83
C PRO A 113 -2.98 -9.27 17.75
N PRO A 114 -3.55 -9.67 18.91
CA PRO A 114 -2.79 -9.83 20.15
C PRO A 114 -2.11 -11.20 20.31
N SER A 115 -0.86 -11.18 20.77
CA SER A 115 -0.35 -12.24 21.65
C SER A 115 -0.63 -11.75 23.08
N THR A 116 -1.64 -12.21 23.81
CA THR A 116 -1.64 -13.52 24.50
C THR A 116 -3.05 -13.94 24.99
N PRO A 117 -3.32 -15.25 25.13
CA PRO A 117 -4.49 -15.78 25.85
C PRO A 117 -4.45 -15.45 27.35
N PRO A 118 -5.58 -15.51 28.09
CA PRO A 118 -5.56 -15.31 29.54
C PRO A 118 -4.66 -16.36 30.19
N SER A 119 -3.62 -15.91 30.89
CA SER A 119 -2.85 -16.77 31.79
C SER A 119 -3.80 -17.31 32.86
N SER A 120 -3.84 -18.64 32.96
CA SER A 120 -4.52 -19.43 34.00
C SER A 120 -4.08 -19.08 35.41
#